data_AF-A0A831ZT03-F1
#
_entry.id   AF-A0A831ZT03-F1
#
_cell.length_a   1.000
_cell.length_b   1.000
_cell.length_c   1.000
_cell.angle_alpha   90.00
_cell.angle_beta   90.00
_cell.angle_gamma   90.00
#
_symmetry.space_group_name_H-M   'P 1'
#
loop_
_entity.id
_entity.type
_entity.pdbx_description
1 polymer ?
#
loop_
_entity_poly.entity_id
_entity_poly.type
_entity_poly.pdbx_seq_one_letter_code
_entity_poly.pdbx_strand_id
1 'polypeptide(L)'
;MPDQKSLEPTNAEAQSPASWSAPVFRDNVLGYVQDLMRNPENRVPPERVVLQLTQDPDFQTVLKSWESLNGADRVAAWKKVLALAEHHAREVLPACLMCGECCRMGSPTLHLEDLELLQKGAIPWEAVYTLRRGEPVHSPFKKDLFFLLDERIKVREKPGTTECLFLDGQTQRCRIYADRPLQCRAQACWDSAPAQDLSTQPYLTRRDIFKDVELVMDIMAEHDRRCRFDQLVAAFKEMEASKGATVDKVLHLLAYEEHFRTFMGEKLGIPDKELELVFGRSFVALLPLFGCAVKIEPDGTRVLVPDKGDTAGSSTS
;
A
#
# COMPACT_ATOMS: atom_id res chain seq x y z
N MET A 1 20.26 11.26 24.53
CA MET A 1 19.87 10.69 25.83
C MET A 1 19.13 11.76 26.59
N PRO A 2 17.81 11.57 26.75
CA PRO A 2 17.31 10.90 27.96
C PRO A 2 16.38 9.72 27.66
N ASP A 3 16.50 8.72 28.54
CA ASP A 3 15.55 7.67 28.96
C ASP A 3 14.65 7.00 27.92
N GLN A 4 15.24 6.01 27.26
CA GLN A 4 14.55 4.79 26.86
C GLN A 4 13.81 4.22 28.08
N LYS A 5 12.49 4.41 28.13
CA LYS A 5 11.62 3.42 28.76
C LYS A 5 11.64 2.20 27.85
N SER A 6 12.59 1.33 28.13
CA SER A 6 12.51 -0.09 27.80
C SER A 6 11.09 -0.54 28.12
N LEU A 7 10.29 -0.83 27.10
CA LEU A 7 9.09 -1.63 27.27
C LEU A 7 9.61 -3.04 27.56
N GLU A 8 9.94 -3.25 28.83
CA GLU A 8 10.13 -4.59 29.39
C GLU A 8 8.88 -5.39 29.07
N PRO A 9 9.00 -6.66 28.62
CA PRO A 9 7.86 -7.53 28.50
C PRO A 9 7.25 -7.63 29.90
N THR A 10 6.03 -7.13 30.09
CA THR A 10 5.30 -7.36 31.34
C THR A 10 5.16 -8.86 31.48
N ASN A 11 5.96 -9.39 32.40
CA ASN A 11 6.14 -10.79 32.72
C ASN A 11 4.81 -11.33 33.28
N ALA A 12 3.84 -11.58 32.39
CA ALA A 12 2.73 -12.46 32.67
C ALA A 12 3.29 -13.88 32.64
N GLU A 13 3.99 -14.26 33.72
CA GLU A 13 4.21 -15.67 34.00
C GLU A 13 2.85 -16.36 33.96
N ALA A 14 2.68 -17.15 32.90
CA ALA A 14 1.64 -18.12 32.60
C ALA A 14 0.62 -18.35 33.73
N GLN A 15 -0.33 -17.42 33.90
CA GLN A 15 -1.56 -17.76 34.60
C GLN A 15 -2.20 -18.89 33.80
N SER A 16 -2.59 -19.97 34.49
CA SER A 16 -3.22 -21.11 33.82
C SER A 16 -4.47 -20.63 33.06
N PRO A 17 -4.78 -21.21 31.88
CA PRO A 17 -6.05 -20.96 31.19
C PRO A 17 -7.28 -21.12 32.10
N ALA A 18 -7.16 -21.92 33.17
CA ALA A 18 -8.16 -22.09 34.21
C ALA A 18 -8.64 -20.76 34.84
N SER A 19 -7.79 -19.74 34.95
CA SER A 19 -8.11 -18.48 35.62
C SER A 19 -8.32 -17.29 34.68
N TRP A 20 -8.20 -17.47 33.36
CA TRP A 20 -8.33 -16.36 32.42
C TRP A 20 -9.77 -15.83 32.31
N SER A 21 -9.91 -14.51 32.34
CA SER A 21 -11.13 -13.83 31.89
C SER A 21 -11.26 -13.93 30.35
N ALA A 22 -12.44 -13.66 29.80
CA ALA A 22 -12.62 -13.66 28.34
C ALA A 22 -11.68 -12.69 27.59
N PRO A 23 -11.38 -11.46 28.07
CA PRO A 23 -10.38 -10.60 27.45
C PRO A 23 -8.98 -11.25 27.41
N VAL A 24 -8.52 -11.79 28.55
CA VAL A 24 -7.21 -12.45 28.64
C VAL A 24 -7.15 -13.67 27.72
N PHE A 25 -8.23 -14.45 27.62
CA PHE A 25 -8.32 -15.55 26.65
C PHE A 25 -8.15 -15.07 25.21
N ARG A 26 -8.83 -13.99 24.80
CA ARG A 26 -8.69 -13.43 23.44
C ARG A 26 -7.28 -12.92 23.15
N ASP A 27 -6.66 -12.26 24.11
CA ASP A 27 -5.28 -11.78 23.97
C ASP A 27 -4.29 -12.95 23.83
N ASN A 28 -4.49 -14.03 24.58
CA ASN A 28 -3.68 -15.24 24.46
C ASN A 28 -3.90 -15.97 23.13
N VAL A 29 -5.13 -15.97 22.58
CA VAL A 29 -5.37 -16.49 21.21
C VAL A 29 -4.54 -15.70 20.20
N LEU A 30 -4.56 -14.38 20.26
CA LEU A 30 -3.80 -13.52 19.36
C LEU A 30 -2.29 -13.76 19.50
N GLY A 31 -1.77 -13.79 20.73
CA GLY A 31 -0.36 -14.06 21.00
C GLY A 31 0.08 -15.43 20.47
N TYR A 32 -0.72 -16.47 20.69
CA TYR A 32 -0.41 -17.81 20.18
C TYR A 32 -0.41 -17.86 18.64
N VAL A 33 -1.36 -17.22 17.98
CA VAL A 33 -1.38 -17.14 16.51
C VAL A 33 -0.15 -16.40 15.99
N GLN A 34 0.25 -15.29 16.63
CA GLN A 34 1.48 -14.58 16.28
C GLN A 34 2.73 -15.46 16.43
N ASP A 35 2.80 -16.25 17.50
CA ASP A 35 3.90 -17.20 17.72
C ASP A 35 3.91 -18.31 16.68
N LEU A 36 2.74 -18.85 16.29
CA LEU A 36 2.63 -19.82 15.20
C LEU A 36 3.21 -19.27 13.89
N MET A 37 2.97 -18.00 13.57
CA MET A 37 3.45 -17.38 12.33
C MET A 37 4.96 -17.12 12.33
N ARG A 38 5.67 -17.33 13.44
CA ARG A 38 7.14 -17.33 13.46
C ARG A 38 7.73 -18.55 12.75
N ASN A 39 6.96 -19.64 12.60
CA ASN A 39 7.38 -20.77 11.78
C ASN A 39 7.28 -20.39 10.29
N PRO A 40 8.39 -20.41 9.51
CA PRO A 40 8.39 -20.06 8.09
C PRO A 40 7.56 -20.99 7.20
N GLU A 41 7.15 -22.16 7.68
CA GLU A 41 6.21 -23.04 6.98
C GLU A 41 4.79 -22.46 6.94
N ASN A 42 4.43 -21.61 7.92
CA ASN A 42 3.15 -20.91 7.95
C ASN A 42 3.25 -19.64 7.12
N ARG A 43 2.64 -19.67 5.92
CA ARG A 43 2.82 -18.62 4.90
C ARG A 43 1.80 -17.49 4.94
N VAL A 44 0.83 -17.56 5.84
CA VAL A 44 -0.29 -16.61 5.90
C VAL A 44 -0.11 -15.56 6.99
N PRO A 45 -0.72 -14.36 6.84
CA PRO A 45 -0.74 -13.37 7.91
C PRO A 45 -1.51 -13.86 9.16
N PRO A 46 -1.09 -13.49 10.39
CA PRO A 46 -1.75 -13.89 11.62
C PRO A 46 -3.22 -13.43 11.69
N GLU A 47 -3.54 -12.24 11.17
CA GLU A 47 -4.91 -11.70 11.10
C GLU A 47 -5.84 -12.63 10.31
N ARG A 48 -5.28 -13.30 9.29
CA ARG A 48 -6.02 -14.27 8.48
C ARG A 48 -6.37 -15.50 9.31
N VAL A 49 -5.43 -16.02 10.09
CA VAL A 49 -5.66 -17.19 10.97
C VAL A 49 -6.69 -16.84 12.04
N VAL A 50 -6.58 -15.67 12.67
CA VAL A 50 -7.58 -15.17 13.64
C VAL A 50 -8.97 -15.06 13.00
N LEU A 51 -9.06 -14.58 11.76
CA LEU A 51 -10.34 -14.46 11.06
C LEU A 51 -10.94 -15.84 10.76
N GLN A 52 -10.14 -16.81 10.29
CA GLN A 52 -10.61 -18.18 10.06
C GLN A 52 -11.05 -18.85 11.37
N LEU A 53 -10.27 -18.71 12.44
CA LEU A 53 -10.65 -19.15 13.78
C LEU A 53 -11.97 -18.53 14.21
N THR A 54 -12.15 -17.23 14.04
CA THR A 54 -13.39 -16.54 14.43
C THR A 54 -14.59 -17.02 13.60
N GLN A 55 -14.40 -17.59 12.42
CA GLN A 55 -15.48 -18.17 11.61
C GLN A 55 -15.72 -19.66 11.92
N ASP A 56 -14.82 -20.30 12.66
CA ASP A 56 -14.90 -21.71 13.01
C ASP A 56 -16.02 -21.97 14.04
N PRO A 57 -16.97 -22.90 13.76
CA PRO A 57 -18.08 -23.21 14.67
C PRO A 57 -17.65 -23.70 16.06
N ASP A 58 -16.54 -24.45 16.12
CA ASP A 58 -16.01 -24.96 17.38
C ASP A 58 -15.36 -23.85 18.20
N PHE A 59 -14.61 -22.97 17.55
CA PHE A 59 -14.06 -21.79 18.23
C PHE A 59 -15.17 -20.85 18.71
N GLN A 60 -16.21 -20.64 17.91
CA GLN A 60 -17.40 -19.86 18.30
C GLN A 60 -18.12 -20.47 19.51
N THR A 61 -18.19 -21.79 19.58
CA THR A 61 -18.74 -22.49 20.76
C THR A 61 -17.90 -22.17 22.00
N VAL A 62 -16.57 -22.32 21.92
CA VAL A 62 -15.66 -22.01 23.02
C VAL A 62 -15.77 -20.55 23.45
N LEU A 63 -15.78 -19.61 22.50
CA LEU A 63 -15.92 -18.18 22.79
C LEU A 63 -17.20 -17.85 23.56
N LYS A 64 -18.32 -18.44 23.17
CA LYS A 64 -19.63 -18.20 23.81
C LYS A 64 -19.72 -18.81 25.20
N SER A 65 -19.10 -19.97 25.41
CA SER A 65 -19.17 -20.68 26.69
C SER A 65 -18.07 -20.28 27.69
N TRP A 66 -17.01 -19.60 27.27
CA TRP A 66 -15.79 -19.39 28.07
C TRP A 66 -16.02 -18.96 29.53
N GLU A 67 -16.88 -17.95 29.74
CA GLU A 67 -17.17 -17.42 31.08
C GLU A 67 -17.93 -18.41 31.97
N SER A 68 -18.65 -19.37 31.38
CA SER A 68 -19.39 -20.41 32.12
C SER A 68 -18.56 -21.67 32.43
N LEU A 69 -17.39 -21.82 31.80
CA LEU A 69 -16.53 -22.99 32.01
C LEU A 69 -15.79 -22.90 33.35
N ASN A 70 -15.70 -24.03 34.05
CA ASN A 70 -14.82 -24.16 35.20
C ASN A 70 -13.34 -24.21 34.76
N GLY A 71 -12.42 -24.18 35.73
CA GLY A 71 -10.98 -24.12 35.43
C GLY A 71 -10.46 -25.31 34.59
N ALA A 72 -10.93 -26.53 34.83
CA ALA A 72 -10.50 -27.70 34.06
C ALA A 72 -11.01 -27.66 32.63
N ASP A 73 -12.28 -27.25 32.44
CA ASP A 73 -12.89 -27.13 31.13
C ASP A 73 -12.29 -25.99 30.32
N ARG A 74 -11.86 -24.89 30.95
CA ARG A 74 -11.09 -23.81 30.28
C ARG A 74 -9.75 -24.31 29.75
N VAL A 75 -9.04 -25.14 30.51
CA VAL A 75 -7.77 -25.74 30.04
C VAL A 75 -8.02 -26.69 28.86
N ALA A 76 -9.07 -27.50 28.92
CA ALA A 76 -9.45 -28.39 27.82
C ALA A 76 -9.87 -27.60 26.57
N ALA A 77 -10.68 -26.56 26.74
CA ALA A 77 -11.10 -25.67 25.66
C ALA A 77 -9.91 -24.94 25.04
N TRP A 78 -8.94 -24.47 25.85
CA TRP A 78 -7.72 -23.87 25.33
C TRP A 78 -6.93 -24.83 24.44
N LYS A 79 -6.74 -26.09 24.86
CA LYS A 79 -6.09 -27.10 23.99
C LYS A 79 -6.82 -27.29 22.66
N LYS A 80 -8.17 -27.26 22.66
CA LYS A 80 -8.96 -27.31 21.43
C LYS A 80 -8.68 -26.10 20.54
N VAL A 81 -8.63 -24.90 21.12
CA VAL A 81 -8.34 -23.65 20.41
C VAL A 81 -6.93 -23.67 19.79
N LEU A 82 -5.92 -24.16 20.52
CA LEU A 82 -4.56 -24.33 19.98
C LEU A 82 -4.56 -25.23 18.73
N ALA A 83 -5.23 -26.38 18.81
CA ALA A 83 -5.33 -27.32 17.68
C ALA A 83 -6.07 -26.71 16.48
N LEU A 84 -7.15 -25.95 16.72
CA LEU A 84 -7.86 -25.22 15.66
C LEU A 84 -6.95 -24.17 15.01
N ALA A 85 -6.16 -23.45 15.81
CA ALA A 85 -5.27 -22.41 15.30
C ALA A 85 -4.14 -23.00 14.43
N GLU A 86 -3.55 -24.12 14.85
CA GLU A 86 -2.60 -24.87 14.05
C GLU A 86 -3.22 -25.40 12.75
N HIS A 87 -4.47 -25.89 12.81
CA HIS A 87 -5.19 -26.34 11.62
C HIS A 87 -5.38 -25.19 10.62
N HIS A 88 -5.93 -24.04 11.07
CA HIS A 88 -6.17 -22.87 10.22
C HIS A 88 -4.89 -22.19 9.74
N ALA A 89 -3.77 -22.39 10.42
CA ALA A 89 -2.45 -21.96 9.97
C ALA A 89 -1.92 -22.78 8.78
N ARG A 90 -2.24 -24.09 8.74
CA ARG A 90 -1.77 -25.02 7.70
C ARG A 90 -2.74 -25.15 6.53
N GLU A 91 -4.03 -25.35 6.83
CA GLU A 91 -5.11 -25.55 5.85
C GLU A 91 -5.73 -24.20 5.49
N VAL A 92 -5.11 -23.53 4.53
CA VAL A 92 -5.52 -22.18 4.13
C VAL A 92 -6.64 -22.26 3.10
N LEU A 93 -7.77 -21.60 3.39
CA LEU A 93 -8.83 -21.44 2.39
C LEU A 93 -8.30 -20.67 1.16
N PRO A 94 -8.37 -21.20 -0.07
CA PRO A 94 -7.78 -20.55 -1.24
C PRO A 94 -8.65 -19.40 -1.79
N ALA A 95 -9.05 -18.47 -0.92
CA ALA A 95 -9.86 -17.30 -1.23
C ALA A 95 -9.46 -16.09 -0.37
N CYS A 96 -9.72 -14.88 -0.89
CA CYS A 96 -9.58 -13.65 -0.12
C CYS A 96 -10.70 -13.55 0.92
N LEU A 97 -10.33 -13.51 2.21
CA LEU A 97 -11.25 -13.39 3.34
C LEU A 97 -11.65 -11.94 3.67
N MET A 98 -11.19 -10.96 2.88
CA MET A 98 -11.36 -9.53 3.15
C MET A 98 -10.80 -9.12 4.53
N CYS A 99 -9.62 -9.64 4.90
CA CYS A 99 -8.92 -9.26 6.14
C CYS A 99 -8.25 -7.88 6.08
N GLY A 100 -8.18 -7.28 4.89
CA GLY A 100 -7.58 -5.95 4.65
C GLY A 100 -6.05 -5.93 4.61
N GLU A 101 -5.36 -7.04 4.86
CA GLU A 101 -3.90 -7.03 5.04
C GLU A 101 -3.15 -6.60 3.79
N CYS A 102 -3.39 -7.26 2.64
CA CYS A 102 -2.78 -6.84 1.39
C CYS A 102 -3.20 -5.41 0.99
N CYS A 103 -4.42 -4.98 1.35
CA CYS A 103 -4.91 -3.63 1.07
C CYS A 103 -4.18 -2.56 1.90
N ARG A 104 -3.67 -2.88 3.10
CA ARG A 104 -2.86 -1.95 3.91
C ARG A 104 -1.44 -1.79 3.36
N MET A 105 -0.91 -2.87 2.78
CA MET A 105 0.45 -2.89 2.22
C MET A 105 0.56 -2.13 0.90
N GLY A 106 -0.51 -2.07 0.10
CA GLY A 106 -0.49 -1.37 -1.17
C GLY A 106 -1.80 -1.47 -1.93
N SER A 107 -1.99 -0.53 -2.85
CA SER A 107 -3.07 -0.61 -3.84
C SER A 107 -2.64 -1.38 -5.11
N PRO A 108 -3.60 -1.93 -5.88
CA PRO A 108 -3.29 -2.65 -7.09
C PRO A 108 -2.83 -1.74 -8.24
N THR A 109 -1.91 -2.26 -9.05
CA THR A 109 -1.59 -1.79 -10.40
C THR A 109 -2.50 -2.50 -11.39
N LEU A 110 -3.11 -1.74 -12.29
CA LEU A 110 -4.11 -2.23 -13.23
C LEU A 110 -3.45 -2.92 -14.43
N HIS A 111 -4.05 -4.02 -14.86
CA HIS A 111 -3.70 -4.72 -16.08
C HIS A 111 -4.64 -4.32 -17.22
N LEU A 112 -4.27 -4.63 -18.46
CA LEU A 112 -5.07 -4.26 -19.63
C LEU A 112 -6.55 -4.71 -19.52
N GLU A 113 -6.80 -5.88 -18.94
CA GLU A 113 -8.15 -6.39 -18.67
C GLU A 113 -8.97 -5.50 -17.72
N ASP A 114 -8.31 -4.75 -16.84
CA ASP A 114 -8.97 -3.86 -15.89
C ASP A 114 -9.48 -2.56 -16.53
N LEU A 115 -9.22 -2.32 -17.84
CA LEU A 115 -9.77 -1.17 -18.57
C LEU A 115 -11.30 -1.12 -18.47
N GLU A 116 -11.97 -2.28 -18.53
CA GLU A 116 -13.43 -2.35 -18.42
C GLU A 116 -13.93 -1.82 -17.06
N LEU A 117 -13.15 -1.98 -15.98
CA LEU A 117 -13.51 -1.47 -14.65
C LEU A 117 -13.59 0.06 -14.63
N LEU A 118 -12.74 0.72 -15.40
CA LEU A 118 -12.76 2.18 -15.57
C LEU A 118 -13.92 2.60 -16.49
N GLN A 119 -14.07 1.93 -17.64
CA GLN A 119 -15.11 2.25 -18.63
C GLN A 119 -16.53 2.15 -18.06
N LYS A 120 -16.80 1.17 -17.19
CA LYS A 120 -18.09 1.01 -16.52
C LYS A 120 -18.24 1.83 -15.23
N GLY A 121 -17.21 2.59 -14.83
CA GLY A 121 -17.21 3.42 -13.64
C GLY A 121 -17.12 2.67 -12.31
N ALA A 122 -16.78 1.38 -12.31
CA ALA A 122 -16.57 0.63 -11.06
C ALA A 122 -15.31 1.09 -10.32
N ILE A 123 -14.30 1.54 -11.07
CA ILE A 123 -13.18 2.32 -10.57
C ILE A 123 -13.31 3.70 -11.22
N PRO A 124 -13.56 4.77 -10.45
CA PRO A 124 -13.66 6.11 -11.02
C PRO A 124 -12.28 6.63 -11.45
N TRP A 125 -12.23 7.50 -12.45
CA TRP A 125 -10.99 8.02 -13.02
C TRP A 125 -10.13 8.76 -11.98
N GLU A 126 -10.75 9.45 -11.03
CA GLU A 126 -10.03 10.11 -9.94
C GLU A 126 -9.40 9.14 -8.93
N ALA A 127 -9.77 7.86 -8.94
CA ALA A 127 -9.21 6.84 -8.04
C ALA A 127 -7.92 6.20 -8.56
N VAL A 128 -7.43 6.60 -9.73
CA VAL A 128 -6.20 6.08 -10.33
C VAL A 128 -5.22 7.19 -10.66
N TYR A 129 -3.96 6.81 -10.85
CA TYR A 129 -2.90 7.70 -11.32
C TYR A 129 -1.90 6.92 -12.16
N THR A 130 -1.10 7.64 -12.93
CA THR A 130 -0.03 7.07 -13.74
C THR A 130 1.29 7.09 -12.99
N LEU A 131 1.90 5.91 -12.89
CA LEU A 131 3.31 5.73 -12.62
C LEU A 131 4.06 5.78 -13.95
N ARG A 132 4.92 6.77 -14.16
CA ARG A 132 5.62 6.96 -15.43
C ARG A 132 6.90 6.14 -15.47
N ARG A 133 7.37 5.90 -16.69
CA ARG A 133 8.65 5.25 -16.95
C ARG A 133 9.78 5.94 -16.18
N GLY A 134 10.62 5.13 -15.56
CA GLY A 134 11.78 5.56 -14.80
C GLY A 134 11.47 5.89 -13.34
N GLU A 135 10.21 5.99 -12.93
CA GLU A 135 9.87 6.22 -11.51
C GLU A 135 10.22 4.99 -10.65
N PRO A 136 10.69 5.19 -9.40
CA PRO A 136 10.95 4.08 -8.49
C PRO A 136 9.64 3.54 -7.92
N VAL A 137 9.56 2.21 -7.84
CA VAL A 137 8.48 1.46 -7.22
C VAL A 137 9.05 0.36 -6.33
N HIS A 138 8.33 0.03 -5.26
CA HIS A 138 8.65 -1.16 -4.49
C HIS A 138 8.18 -2.40 -5.25
N SER A 139 9.06 -3.38 -5.41
CA SER A 139 8.65 -4.68 -5.91
C SER A 139 7.87 -5.41 -4.80
N PRO A 140 6.74 -6.06 -5.11
CA PRO A 140 6.09 -6.95 -4.15
C PRO A 140 6.88 -8.24 -3.93
N PHE A 141 7.88 -8.54 -4.77
CA PHE A 141 8.68 -9.78 -4.73
C PHE A 141 10.13 -9.57 -4.29
N LYS A 142 10.69 -8.37 -4.51
CA LYS A 142 12.07 -8.03 -4.17
C LYS A 142 12.06 -6.96 -3.09
N LYS A 143 13.00 -7.03 -2.15
CA LYS A 143 13.17 -6.01 -1.11
C LYS A 143 13.68 -4.67 -1.66
N ASP A 144 14.29 -4.68 -2.85
CA ASP A 144 14.91 -3.51 -3.44
C ASP A 144 13.93 -2.66 -4.26
N LEU A 145 14.25 -1.37 -4.34
CA LEU A 145 13.61 -0.44 -5.27
C LEU A 145 13.85 -0.90 -6.72
N PHE A 146 12.79 -0.91 -7.50
CA PHE A 146 12.82 -1.17 -8.93
C PHE A 146 12.42 0.10 -9.69
N PHE A 147 13.11 0.41 -10.78
CA PHE A 147 12.75 1.52 -11.65
C PHE A 147 11.93 1.01 -12.81
N LEU A 148 10.77 1.62 -13.03
CA LEU A 148 9.85 1.21 -14.07
C LEU A 148 10.47 1.33 -15.47
N LEU A 149 10.37 0.27 -16.26
CA LEU A 149 10.78 0.27 -17.67
C LEU A 149 9.68 0.82 -18.59
N ASP A 150 8.45 0.75 -18.11
CA ASP A 150 7.19 1.06 -18.76
C ASP A 150 6.28 1.91 -17.85
N GLU A 151 5.32 2.61 -18.41
CA GLU A 151 4.29 3.27 -17.59
C GLU A 151 3.25 2.27 -17.09
N ARG A 152 2.61 2.59 -15.97
CA ARG A 152 1.54 1.76 -15.38
C ARG A 152 0.45 2.62 -14.75
N ILE A 153 -0.80 2.16 -14.82
CA ILE A 153 -1.90 2.77 -14.08
C ILE A 153 -2.05 2.08 -12.72
N LYS A 154 -2.03 2.84 -11.63
CA LYS A 154 -2.16 2.32 -10.26
C LYS A 154 -3.34 2.96 -9.56
N VAL A 155 -4.06 2.18 -8.77
CA VAL A 155 -5.10 2.68 -7.85
C VAL A 155 -4.46 3.58 -6.80
N ARG A 156 -5.11 4.66 -6.41
CA ARG A 156 -4.61 5.54 -5.36
C ARG A 156 -4.52 4.85 -4.01
N GLU A 157 -3.62 5.35 -3.19
CA GLU A 157 -3.52 5.03 -1.78
C GLU A 157 -4.09 6.20 -0.97
N LYS A 158 -4.47 5.96 0.28
CA LYS A 158 -4.97 7.02 1.15
C LYS A 158 -3.84 8.01 1.46
N PRO A 159 -4.14 9.31 1.60
CA PRO A 159 -3.12 10.32 1.85
C PRO A 159 -2.23 9.97 3.05
N GLY A 160 -0.91 10.01 2.84
CA GLY A 160 0.07 9.73 3.89
C GLY A 160 0.26 8.25 4.23
N THR A 161 -0.35 7.32 3.49
CA THR A 161 -0.22 5.88 3.74
C THR A 161 -0.04 5.09 2.45
N THR A 162 0.28 3.80 2.56
CA THR A 162 0.25 2.82 1.47
C THR A 162 -1.10 2.10 1.36
N GLU A 163 -2.08 2.48 2.19
CA GLU A 163 -3.35 1.79 2.27
C GLU A 163 -4.18 2.09 1.03
N CYS A 164 -4.68 1.06 0.37
CA CYS A 164 -5.54 1.16 -0.81
C CYS A 164 -6.75 2.08 -0.53
N LEU A 165 -7.03 3.00 -1.46
CA LEU A 165 -8.15 3.93 -1.38
C LEU A 165 -9.51 3.22 -1.15
N PHE A 166 -9.67 2.00 -1.64
CA PHE A 166 -10.91 1.23 -1.52
C PHE A 166 -11.02 0.40 -0.23
N LEU A 167 -10.01 0.36 0.63
CA LEU A 167 -10.15 -0.24 1.95
C LEU A 167 -11.03 0.63 2.83
N ASP A 168 -12.15 0.10 3.30
CA ASP A 168 -13.01 0.80 4.23
C ASP A 168 -12.37 0.83 5.63
N GLY A 169 -12.17 2.04 6.18
CA GLY A 169 -11.47 2.20 7.46
C GLY A 169 -12.25 1.67 8.67
N GLN A 170 -13.58 1.58 8.59
CA GLN A 170 -14.43 1.13 9.70
C GLN A 170 -14.58 -0.39 9.72
N THR A 171 -14.84 -0.98 8.55
CA THR A 171 -15.15 -2.40 8.40
C THR A 171 -13.95 -3.24 7.99
N GLN A 172 -12.84 -2.61 7.57
CA GLN A 172 -11.65 -3.28 7.02
C GLN A 172 -11.92 -4.10 5.75
N ARG A 173 -13.03 -3.83 5.07
CA ARG A 173 -13.45 -4.54 3.84
C ARG A 173 -13.18 -3.71 2.59
N CYS A 174 -12.95 -4.41 1.48
CA CYS A 174 -12.80 -3.77 0.18
C CYS A 174 -14.17 -3.29 -0.33
N ARG A 175 -14.29 -1.98 -0.61
CA ARG A 175 -15.53 -1.37 -1.11
C ARG A 175 -15.89 -1.77 -2.54
N ILE A 176 -14.91 -2.24 -3.32
CA ILE A 176 -15.08 -2.70 -4.70
C ILE A 176 -14.80 -4.20 -4.84
N TYR A 177 -15.08 -5.02 -3.82
CA TYR A 177 -14.65 -6.42 -3.83
C TYR A 177 -15.15 -7.21 -5.06
N ALA A 178 -16.39 -6.98 -5.49
CA ALA A 178 -16.96 -7.62 -6.68
C ALA A 178 -16.23 -7.18 -7.97
N ASP A 179 -15.81 -5.92 -8.03
CA ASP A 179 -15.14 -5.29 -9.17
C ASP A 179 -13.63 -5.09 -8.93
N ARG A 180 -13.02 -5.95 -8.09
CA ARG A 180 -11.62 -5.80 -7.70
C ARG A 180 -10.69 -6.04 -8.91
N PRO A 181 -9.60 -5.28 -9.08
CA PRO A 181 -8.64 -5.45 -10.18
C PRO A 181 -8.03 -6.84 -10.28
N LEU A 182 -7.47 -7.17 -11.45
CA LEU A 182 -6.84 -8.46 -11.73
C LEU A 182 -5.73 -8.79 -10.73
N GLN A 183 -4.93 -7.80 -10.33
CA GLN A 183 -3.92 -8.00 -9.29
C GLN A 183 -4.52 -8.40 -7.95
N CYS A 184 -5.66 -7.82 -7.54
CA CYS A 184 -6.36 -8.25 -6.33
C CYS A 184 -6.96 -9.65 -6.46
N ARG A 185 -7.37 -10.07 -7.67
CA ARG A 185 -7.88 -11.43 -7.92
C ARG A 185 -6.76 -12.47 -7.87
N ALA A 186 -5.57 -12.12 -8.35
CA ALA A 186 -4.37 -12.96 -8.32
C ALA A 186 -3.64 -12.95 -6.97
N GLN A 187 -3.98 -12.01 -6.07
CA GLN A 187 -3.37 -11.95 -4.74
C GLN A 187 -3.79 -13.15 -3.89
N ALA A 188 -2.88 -14.12 -3.75
CA ALA A 188 -3.02 -15.26 -2.85
C ALA A 188 -2.00 -15.13 -1.71
N CYS A 189 -2.46 -14.82 -0.50
CA CYS A 189 -1.58 -14.65 0.67
C CYS A 189 -0.86 -15.94 1.10
N TRP A 190 -1.17 -17.06 0.47
CA TRP A 190 -0.59 -18.39 0.72
C TRP A 190 0.28 -18.88 -0.44
N ASP A 191 0.19 -18.23 -1.61
CA ASP A 191 0.92 -18.63 -2.81
C ASP A 191 1.24 -17.42 -3.68
N SER A 192 2.52 -17.22 -3.97
CA SER A 192 2.97 -16.09 -4.80
C SER A 192 2.91 -16.38 -6.29
N ALA A 193 2.76 -17.64 -6.72
CA ALA A 193 2.79 -18.03 -8.13
C ALA A 193 1.76 -17.27 -8.99
N PRO A 194 0.48 -17.13 -8.59
CA PRO A 194 -0.50 -16.40 -9.41
C PRO A 194 -0.13 -14.93 -9.60
N ALA A 195 0.42 -14.29 -8.58
CA ALA A 195 0.88 -12.90 -8.67
C ALA A 195 2.14 -12.77 -9.53
N GLN A 196 3.04 -13.75 -9.49
CA GLN A 196 4.23 -13.81 -10.34
C GLN A 196 3.84 -13.99 -11.81
N ASP A 197 2.95 -14.93 -12.12
CA ASP A 197 2.45 -15.16 -13.48
C ASP A 197 1.78 -13.90 -14.02
N LEU A 198 0.92 -13.26 -13.21
CA LEU A 198 0.27 -12.02 -13.58
C LEU A 198 1.28 -10.90 -13.86
N SER A 199 2.41 -10.83 -13.15
CA SER A 199 3.42 -9.79 -13.37
C SER A 199 4.08 -9.81 -14.75
N THR A 200 3.89 -10.90 -15.50
CA THR A 200 4.34 -11.03 -16.90
C THR A 200 3.30 -10.58 -17.93
N GLN A 201 2.06 -10.34 -17.50
CA GLN A 201 0.97 -9.89 -18.36
C GLN A 201 1.02 -8.37 -18.59
N PRO A 202 0.44 -7.88 -19.70
CA PRO A 202 0.46 -6.45 -20.01
C PRO A 202 -0.26 -5.62 -18.95
N TYR A 203 0.43 -4.59 -18.47
CA TYR A 203 -0.16 -3.54 -17.63
C TYR A 203 -1.05 -2.62 -18.46
N LEU A 204 -2.03 -2.00 -17.80
CA LEU A 204 -2.81 -0.93 -18.40
C LEU A 204 -1.93 0.31 -18.55
N THR A 205 -2.03 0.95 -19.71
CA THR A 205 -1.31 2.18 -20.03
C THR A 205 -2.27 3.34 -20.32
N ARG A 206 -1.77 4.58 -20.31
CA ARG A 206 -2.59 5.74 -20.71
C ARG A 206 -2.99 5.65 -22.17
N ARG A 207 -2.17 5.04 -23.03
CA ARG A 207 -2.51 4.80 -24.44
C ARG A 207 -3.78 3.96 -24.58
N ASP A 208 -3.96 2.93 -23.75
CA ASP A 208 -5.16 2.10 -23.81
C ASP A 208 -6.42 2.87 -23.45
N ILE A 209 -6.29 3.85 -22.54
CA ILE A 209 -7.36 4.73 -22.06
C ILE A 209 -7.69 5.83 -23.09
N PHE A 210 -6.68 6.49 -23.65
CA PHE A 210 -6.83 7.73 -24.43
C PHE A 210 -6.58 7.58 -25.94
N LYS A 211 -6.40 6.35 -26.46
CA LYS A 211 -6.10 6.09 -27.89
C LYS A 211 -7.05 6.77 -28.88
N ASP A 212 -8.29 7.00 -28.49
CA ASP A 212 -9.34 7.58 -29.35
C ASP A 212 -9.41 9.12 -29.22
N VAL A 213 -8.49 9.74 -28.45
CA VAL A 213 -8.40 11.20 -28.24
C VAL A 213 -6.99 11.68 -28.58
N GLU A 214 -6.74 11.89 -29.89
CA GLU A 214 -5.42 12.27 -30.45
C GLU A 214 -4.78 13.48 -29.74
N LEU A 215 -5.57 14.53 -29.47
CA LEU A 215 -5.07 15.72 -28.79
C LEU A 215 -4.52 15.43 -27.38
N VAL A 216 -5.16 14.55 -26.61
CA VAL A 216 -4.68 14.18 -25.27
C VAL A 216 -3.39 13.37 -25.39
N MET A 217 -3.32 12.46 -26.36
CA MET A 217 -2.11 11.68 -26.64
C MET A 217 -0.91 12.56 -27.01
N ASP A 218 -1.11 13.58 -27.85
CA ASP A 218 -0.04 14.51 -28.24
C ASP A 218 0.46 15.34 -27.06
N ILE A 219 -0.45 15.84 -26.22
CA ILE A 219 -0.11 16.63 -25.04
C ILE A 219 0.60 15.77 -23.98
N MET A 220 0.17 14.51 -23.81
CA MET A 220 0.88 13.55 -22.97
C MET A 220 2.30 13.27 -23.49
N ALA A 221 2.47 13.08 -24.79
CA ALA A 221 3.78 12.84 -25.39
C ALA A 221 4.72 14.04 -25.22
N GLU A 222 4.19 15.27 -25.34
CA GLU A 222 4.96 16.49 -25.11
C GLU A 222 5.34 16.67 -23.63
N HIS A 223 4.43 16.36 -22.70
CA HIS A 223 4.74 16.29 -21.27
C HIS A 223 5.81 15.24 -20.98
N ASP A 224 5.70 14.05 -21.57
CA ASP A 224 6.71 13.00 -21.44
C ASP A 224 8.06 13.38 -22.00
N ARG A 225 8.12 14.22 -23.03
CA ARG A 225 9.39 14.71 -23.58
C ARG A 225 10.06 15.73 -22.67
N ARG A 226 9.29 16.65 -22.09
CA ARG A 226 9.81 17.80 -21.32
C ARG A 226 9.93 17.57 -19.82
N CYS A 227 9.13 16.68 -19.28
CA CYS A 227 8.99 16.46 -17.84
C CYS A 227 9.39 15.02 -17.50
N ARG A 228 10.52 14.54 -18.00
CA ARG A 228 11.00 13.19 -17.73
C ARG A 228 11.53 13.05 -16.31
N PHE A 229 11.23 11.92 -15.66
CA PHE A 229 11.74 11.65 -14.32
C PHE A 229 13.28 11.62 -14.26
N ASP A 230 13.95 11.11 -15.30
CA ASP A 230 15.41 11.05 -15.32
C ASP A 230 16.09 12.43 -15.44
N GLN A 231 15.41 13.42 -16.05
CA GLN A 231 15.87 14.82 -16.02
C GLN A 231 15.81 15.39 -14.61
N LEU A 232 14.75 15.09 -13.85
CA LEU A 232 14.63 15.49 -12.45
C LEU A 232 15.76 14.84 -11.61
N VAL A 233 15.98 13.53 -11.79
CA VAL A 233 17.09 12.81 -11.11
C VAL A 233 18.45 13.42 -11.46
N ALA A 234 18.70 13.74 -12.73
CA ALA A 234 19.95 14.35 -13.16
C ALA A 234 20.17 15.74 -12.53
N ALA A 235 19.12 16.57 -12.46
CA ALA A 235 19.18 17.88 -11.84
C ALA A 235 19.49 17.80 -10.34
N PHE A 236 18.91 16.83 -9.62
CA PHE A 236 19.21 16.58 -8.21
C PHE A 236 20.65 16.11 -7.99
N LYS A 237 21.14 15.18 -8.82
CA LYS A 237 22.54 14.73 -8.76
C LYS A 237 23.53 15.87 -9.02
N GLU A 238 23.22 16.74 -9.97
CA GLU A 238 24.05 17.92 -10.25
C GLU A 238 24.04 18.90 -9.06
N MET A 239 22.88 19.17 -8.49
CA MET A 239 22.72 20.04 -7.32
C MET A 239 23.51 19.53 -6.11
N GLU A 240 23.49 18.23 -5.85
CA GLU A 240 24.27 17.60 -4.78
C GLU A 240 25.78 17.75 -5.05
N ALA A 241 26.24 17.42 -6.26
CA ALA A 241 27.64 17.54 -6.66
C ALA A 241 28.15 19.00 -6.61
N SER A 242 27.28 19.96 -6.92
CA SER A 242 27.58 21.38 -6.91
C SER A 242 27.36 22.04 -5.54
N LYS A 243 27.02 21.28 -4.50
CA LYS A 243 26.68 21.80 -3.15
C LYS A 243 25.62 22.91 -3.18
N GLY A 244 24.59 22.74 -4.02
CA GLY A 244 23.45 23.66 -4.12
C GLY A 244 23.57 24.76 -5.18
N ALA A 245 24.73 24.96 -5.80
CA ALA A 245 24.92 26.01 -6.81
C ALA A 245 23.99 25.90 -8.04
N THR A 246 23.41 24.73 -8.32
CA THR A 246 22.47 24.50 -9.43
C THR A 246 21.03 24.28 -8.99
N VAL A 247 20.63 24.74 -7.80
CA VAL A 247 19.26 24.63 -7.28
C VAL A 247 18.21 25.23 -8.24
N ASP A 248 18.56 26.30 -8.94
CA ASP A 248 17.68 26.95 -9.93
C ASP A 248 17.24 26.02 -11.04
N LYS A 249 18.06 25.02 -11.42
CA LYS A 249 17.67 24.02 -12.42
C LYS A 249 16.51 23.15 -11.92
N VAL A 250 16.57 22.74 -10.66
CA VAL A 250 15.50 21.95 -10.02
C VAL A 250 14.22 22.80 -9.91
N LEU A 251 14.34 24.03 -9.41
CA LEU A 251 13.21 24.95 -9.28
C LEU A 251 12.57 25.27 -10.63
N HIS A 252 13.38 25.44 -11.69
CA HIS A 252 12.89 25.65 -13.05
C HIS A 252 12.10 24.44 -13.57
N LEU A 253 12.60 23.21 -13.37
CA LEU A 253 11.87 21.99 -13.75
C LEU A 253 10.54 21.88 -13.01
N LEU A 254 10.51 22.16 -11.70
CA LEU A 254 9.31 22.14 -10.88
C LEU A 254 8.27 23.17 -11.38
N ALA A 255 8.71 24.41 -11.60
CA ALA A 255 7.83 25.48 -12.08
C ALA A 255 7.30 25.20 -13.49
N TYR A 256 8.15 24.67 -14.38
CA TYR A 256 7.75 24.32 -15.73
C TYR A 256 6.69 23.21 -15.74
N GLU A 257 6.93 22.13 -14.99
CA GLU A 257 6.04 20.97 -14.94
C GLU A 257 4.66 21.35 -14.38
N GLU A 258 4.64 22.12 -13.28
CA GLU A 258 3.41 22.62 -12.67
C GLU A 258 2.64 23.55 -13.62
N HIS A 259 3.32 24.50 -14.25
CA HIS A 259 2.68 25.39 -15.21
C HIS A 259 2.10 24.62 -16.40
N PHE A 260 2.86 23.64 -16.94
CA PHE A 260 2.41 22.82 -18.05
C PHE A 260 1.12 22.07 -17.69
N ARG A 261 1.12 21.32 -16.57
CA ARG A 261 -0.04 20.48 -16.20
C ARG A 261 -1.29 21.32 -15.90
N THR A 262 -1.13 22.46 -15.23
CA THR A 262 -2.26 23.33 -14.87
C THR A 262 -2.81 23.99 -16.14
N PHE A 263 -1.95 24.58 -16.96
CA PHE A 263 -2.38 25.24 -18.19
C PHE A 263 -3.05 24.26 -19.15
N MET A 264 -2.46 23.08 -19.38
CA MET A 264 -3.04 22.08 -20.28
C MET A 264 -4.31 21.46 -19.69
N GLY A 265 -4.35 21.24 -18.37
CA GLY A 265 -5.53 20.78 -17.65
C GLY A 265 -6.72 21.72 -17.86
N GLU A 266 -6.52 23.02 -17.61
CA GLU A 266 -7.53 24.05 -17.82
C GLU A 266 -7.98 24.15 -19.29
N LYS A 267 -7.03 24.11 -20.23
CA LYS A 267 -7.34 24.24 -21.67
C LYS A 267 -8.12 23.05 -22.22
N LEU A 268 -7.89 21.86 -21.69
CA LEU A 268 -8.54 20.63 -22.14
C LEU A 268 -9.75 20.24 -21.28
N GLY A 269 -10.02 20.98 -20.20
CA GLY A 269 -11.10 20.66 -19.27
C GLY A 269 -10.87 19.38 -18.48
N ILE A 270 -9.62 19.01 -18.22
CA ILE A 270 -9.26 17.83 -17.42
C ILE A 270 -9.49 18.17 -15.94
N PRO A 271 -10.31 17.42 -15.20
CA PRO A 271 -10.52 17.66 -13.77
C PRO A 271 -9.21 17.54 -12.98
N ASP A 272 -8.99 18.41 -12.00
CA ASP A 272 -7.77 18.43 -11.17
C ASP A 272 -7.41 17.07 -10.57
N LYS A 273 -8.42 16.31 -10.14
CA LYS A 273 -8.26 14.99 -9.52
C LYS A 273 -7.80 13.90 -10.51
N GLU A 274 -7.93 14.15 -11.80
CA GLU A 274 -7.55 13.26 -12.90
C GLU A 274 -6.23 13.70 -13.56
N LEU A 275 -5.66 14.85 -13.20
CA LEU A 275 -4.39 15.32 -13.77
C LEU A 275 -3.26 14.31 -13.59
N GLU A 276 -3.24 13.56 -12.49
CA GLU A 276 -2.22 12.52 -12.29
C GLU A 276 -2.49 11.23 -13.05
N LEU A 277 -3.73 11.00 -13.51
CA LEU A 277 -3.99 9.96 -14.50
C LEU A 277 -3.37 10.37 -15.84
N VAL A 278 -3.53 11.64 -16.25
CA VAL A 278 -3.03 12.11 -17.55
C VAL A 278 -1.53 12.37 -17.56
N PHE A 279 -1.00 13.08 -16.56
CA PHE A 279 0.39 13.55 -16.51
C PHE A 279 1.28 12.81 -15.50
N GLY A 280 0.73 11.82 -14.79
CA GLY A 280 1.41 11.18 -13.67
C GLY A 280 1.58 12.12 -12.46
N ARG A 281 2.28 11.62 -11.45
CA ARG A 281 2.60 12.38 -10.24
C ARG A 281 3.36 13.66 -10.61
N SER A 282 3.03 14.77 -9.95
CA SER A 282 3.76 16.03 -10.17
C SER A 282 5.21 15.89 -9.73
N PHE A 283 6.09 16.72 -10.30
CA PHE A 283 7.48 16.74 -9.82
C PHE A 283 7.56 17.11 -8.33
N VAL A 284 6.66 17.97 -7.85
CA VAL A 284 6.54 18.31 -6.42
C VAL A 284 6.20 17.07 -5.58
N ALA A 285 5.26 16.24 -6.03
CA ALA A 285 4.88 14.99 -5.34
C ALA A 285 6.02 13.95 -5.33
N LEU A 286 7.01 14.08 -6.21
CA LEU A 286 8.17 13.20 -6.29
C LEU A 286 9.37 13.68 -5.48
N LEU A 287 9.35 14.91 -4.93
CA LEU A 287 10.45 15.46 -4.13
C LEU A 287 10.84 14.67 -2.88
N PRO A 288 9.91 14.00 -2.17
CA PRO A 288 10.28 13.14 -1.04
C PRO A 288 11.28 12.03 -1.41
N LEU A 289 11.31 11.59 -2.68
CA LEU A 289 12.30 10.62 -3.17
C LEU A 289 13.74 11.16 -3.12
N PHE A 290 13.90 12.47 -3.03
CA PHE A 290 15.17 13.18 -2.92
C PHE A 290 15.38 13.80 -1.53
N GLY A 291 14.55 13.44 -0.53
CA GLY A 291 14.61 13.99 0.81
C GLY A 291 14.34 15.50 0.86
N CYS A 292 13.56 16.02 -0.09
CA CYS A 292 13.29 17.45 -0.24
C CYS A 292 11.78 17.72 -0.28
N ALA A 293 11.42 18.96 0.03
CA ALA A 293 10.10 19.54 -0.17
C ALA A 293 10.22 20.97 -0.71
N VAL A 294 9.14 21.52 -1.25
CA VAL A 294 9.07 22.94 -1.65
C VAL A 294 8.33 23.72 -0.60
N LYS A 295 8.91 24.85 -0.17
CA LYS A 295 8.24 25.88 0.61
C LYS A 295 8.07 27.13 -0.26
N ILE A 296 6.90 27.76 -0.16
CA ILE A 296 6.65 29.06 -0.77
C ILE A 296 6.82 30.11 0.33
N GLU A 297 7.72 31.07 0.11
CA GLU A 297 7.94 32.21 1.00
C GLU A 297 6.82 33.27 0.80
N PRO A 298 6.63 34.21 1.75
CA PRO A 298 5.56 35.21 1.67
C PRO A 298 5.58 36.10 0.41
N ASP A 299 6.74 36.26 -0.22
CA ASP A 299 6.93 37.00 -1.47
C ASP A 299 6.60 36.17 -2.74
N GLY A 300 6.19 34.91 -2.57
CA GLY A 300 5.92 33.97 -3.65
C GLY A 300 7.14 33.19 -4.12
N THR A 301 8.33 33.44 -3.56
CA THR A 301 9.55 32.73 -3.91
C THR A 301 9.46 31.27 -3.49
N ARG A 302 9.78 30.36 -4.42
CA ARG A 302 9.87 28.92 -4.15
C ARG A 302 11.27 28.57 -3.69
N VAL A 303 11.37 27.91 -2.54
CA VAL A 303 12.63 27.43 -2.00
C VAL A 303 12.55 25.93 -1.74
N LEU A 304 13.63 25.22 -2.05
CA LEU A 304 13.78 23.82 -1.73
C LEU A 304 14.25 23.70 -0.28
N VAL A 305 13.57 22.89 0.50
CA VAL A 305 13.88 22.63 1.92
C VAL A 305 14.02 21.13 2.14
N PRO A 306 14.76 20.68 3.18
CA PRO A 306 14.74 19.27 3.56
C PRO A 306 13.32 18.81 3.85
N ASP A 307 12.98 17.61 3.38
CA ASP A 307 11.72 16.98 3.74
C ASP A 307 11.75 16.68 5.24
N LYS A 308 10.93 17.40 5.99
CA LYS A 308 10.66 17.07 7.39
C LYS A 308 9.63 15.95 7.39
N GLY A 309 9.97 14.81 6.80
CA GLY A 309 9.16 13.60 6.97
C GLY A 309 8.92 13.41 8.46
N ASP A 310 7.71 12.98 8.84
CA ASP A 310 7.39 12.67 10.24
C ASP A 310 8.53 11.81 10.80
N THR A 311 9.33 12.40 11.67
CA THR A 311 10.42 11.72 12.37
C THR A 311 9.81 10.78 13.40
N ALA A 312 9.34 9.63 12.92
CA ALA A 312 8.97 8.48 13.72
C ALA A 312 9.49 7.23 13.01
N GLY A 313 10.66 6.74 13.44
CA GLY A 313 11.09 5.36 13.15
C GLY A 313 12.13 5.17 12.04
N SER A 314 13.26 5.88 12.11
CA SER A 314 14.48 5.43 11.43
C SER A 314 15.67 5.62 12.36
N SER A 315 15.72 4.80 13.41
CA SER A 315 16.97 4.51 14.11
C SER A 315 17.67 3.40 13.34
N THR A 316 18.71 3.79 12.63
CA THR A 316 19.78 2.93 12.13
C THR A 316 20.36 2.05 13.25
N SER A 317 20.29 0.74 13.07
CA SER A 317 21.29 -0.28 13.47
C SER A 317 21.01 -1.56 12.70
#